data_AF-A0A1Y4J6D2-F1
#
_entry.id   AF-A0A1Y4J6D2-F1
#
_cell.length_a   1.000
_cell.length_b   1.000
_cell.length_c   1.000
_cell.angle_alpha   90.00
_cell.angle_beta   90.00
_cell.angle_gamma   90.00
#
_symmetry.space_group_name_H-M   'P 1'
#
loop_
_entity.id
_entity.type
_entity.pdbx_description
1 polymer ?
#
loop_
_entity_poly.entity_id
_entity_poly.type
_entity_poly.pdbx_seq_one_letter_code
_entity_poly.pdbx_strand_id
1 'polypeptide(L)'
;MLKTTMTVQLRRFDVLVEDQRTHETREDAIVFTLDQLHAAQLVGQSSKELIMRAFGRQGYKVLDIGRAERREATLHLDGLFWEADEL
;
A
#
# COMPACT_ATOMS: atom_id res chain seq x y z
N MET A 1 16.66 -6.62 -27.98
CA MET A 1 15.66 -5.60 -27.60
C MET A 1 15.61 -5.58 -26.08
N LEU A 2 15.90 -4.46 -25.42
CA LEU A 2 15.80 -4.37 -23.97
C LEU A 2 14.32 -4.55 -23.58
N LYS A 3 14.04 -5.47 -22.66
CA LYS A 3 12.70 -5.56 -22.04
C LYS A 3 12.67 -4.56 -20.88
N THR A 4 12.31 -3.31 -21.14
CA THR A 4 12.14 -2.27 -20.11
C THR A 4 10.78 -2.39 -19.40
N THR A 5 10.40 -3.62 -19.07
CA THR A 5 9.12 -3.92 -18.41
C THR A 5 9.36 -4.62 -17.09
N MET A 6 8.69 -4.15 -16.03
CA MET A 6 8.76 -4.76 -14.70
C MET A 6 7.37 -5.21 -14.27
N THR A 7 7.24 -6.46 -13.87
CA THR A 7 6.00 -6.99 -13.29
C THR A 7 6.04 -6.84 -11.78
N VAL A 8 5.02 -6.22 -11.21
CA VAL A 8 4.89 -6.00 -9.77
C VAL A 8 3.59 -6.61 -9.27
N GLN A 9 3.69 -7.41 -8.22
CA GLN A 9 2.53 -7.94 -7.53
C GLN A 9 2.09 -6.98 -6.44
N LEU A 10 0.85 -6.51 -6.54
CA LEU A 10 0.25 -5.51 -5.65
C LEU A 10 -0.82 -6.15 -4.78
N ARG A 11 -0.95 -5.62 -3.56
CA ARG A 11 -1.99 -5.94 -2.59
C ARG A 11 -2.62 -4.66 -2.10
N ARG A 12 -3.88 -4.44 -2.43
CA ARG A 12 -4.68 -3.31 -1.92
C ARG A 12 -5.49 -3.80 -0.72
N PHE A 13 -5.51 -2.99 0.33
CA PHE A 13 -6.35 -3.18 1.51
C PHE A 13 -7.22 -1.95 1.65
N ASP A 14 -8.54 -2.14 1.56
CA ASP A 14 -9.47 -1.10 1.98
C ASP A 14 -9.52 -1.07 3.50
N VAL A 15 -9.61 0.13 4.07
CA VAL A 15 -9.44 0.37 5.50
C VAL A 15 -10.43 1.41 5.98
N LEU A 16 -11.10 1.10 7.09
CA LEU A 16 -11.89 2.08 7.81
C LEU A 16 -11.01 2.72 8.87
N VAL A 17 -10.87 4.05 8.83
CA VAL A 17 -10.00 4.78 9.75
C VAL A 17 -10.75 5.91 10.44
N GLU A 18 -10.35 6.20 11.67
CA GLU A 18 -10.80 7.36 12.46
C GLU A 18 -9.65 8.37 12.54
N ASP A 19 -9.88 9.60 12.09
CA ASP A 19 -8.95 10.70 12.32
C ASP A 19 -8.93 11.07 13.81
N GLN A 20 -7.79 10.91 14.48
CA GLN A 20 -7.70 11.18 15.92
C GLN A 20 -7.72 12.69 16.25
N ARG A 21 -7.72 13.57 15.24
CA ARG A 21 -7.76 15.03 15.41
C ARG A 21 -9.17 15.57 15.31
N THR A 22 -10.01 14.98 14.44
CA THR A 22 -11.39 15.41 14.19
C THR A 22 -12.44 14.43 14.69
N HIS A 23 -12.05 13.19 15.03
CA HIS A 23 -12.93 12.05 15.34
C HIS A 23 -13.85 11.63 14.19
N GLU A 24 -13.55 12.05 12.96
CA GLU A 24 -14.31 11.61 11.79
C GLU A 24 -13.82 10.25 11.32
N THR A 25 -14.78 9.40 10.98
CA THR A 25 -14.52 8.09 10.38
C THR A 25 -14.63 8.18 8.87
N ARG A 26 -13.66 7.59 8.15
CA ARG A 26 -13.66 7.54 6.69
C ARG A 26 -13.11 6.23 6.17
N GLU A 27 -13.54 5.87 4.96
CA GLU A 27 -12.94 4.80 4.19
C GLU A 27 -11.71 5.33 3.45
N ASP A 28 -10.64 4.54 3.47
CA ASP A 28 -9.38 4.81 2.81
C ASP A 28 -8.84 3.50 2.21
N ALA A 29 -7.71 3.56 1.52
CA ALA A 29 -7.04 2.37 1.03
C ALA A 29 -5.52 2.51 1.05
N ILE A 30 -4.84 1.39 1.25
CA ILE A 30 -3.39 1.31 1.15
C ILE A 30 -2.98 0.18 0.23
N VAL A 31 -1.95 0.43 -0.58
CA VAL A 31 -1.40 -0.53 -1.53
C VAL A 31 0.03 -0.84 -1.14
N PHE A 32 0.34 -2.13 -1.06
CA PHE A 32 1.71 -2.63 -0.89
C PHE A 32 2.12 -3.51 -2.05
N THR A 33 3.41 -3.54 -2.34
CA THR A 33 3.97 -4.62 -3.16
C THR A 33 4.06 -5.90 -2.34
N LEU A 34 4.09 -7.06 -3.00
CA LEU A 34 4.29 -8.34 -2.31
C LEU A 34 5.63 -8.35 -1.54
N ASP A 35 6.67 -7.74 -2.09
CA ASP A 35 7.99 -7.66 -1.46
C ASP A 35 7.97 -6.85 -0.16
N GLN A 36 7.21 -5.75 -0.11
CA GLN A 36 7.03 -4.99 1.13
C GLN A 36 6.34 -5.83 2.22
N LEU A 37 5.37 -6.65 1.84
CA LEU A 37 4.69 -7.55 2.79
C LEU A 37 5.63 -8.66 3.27
N HIS A 38 6.44 -9.24 2.37
CA HIS A 38 7.46 -10.22 2.75
C HIS A 38 8.52 -9.59 3.67
N ALA A 39 8.97 -8.37 3.38
CA ALA A 39 9.93 -7.65 4.23
C ALA A 39 9.36 -7.40 5.64
N ALA A 40 8.08 -7.04 5.75
CA ALA A 40 7.42 -6.92 7.05
C ALA A 40 7.38 -8.25 7.80
N GLN A 41 7.05 -9.35 7.10
CA GLN A 41 7.04 -10.68 7.69
C GLN A 41 8.42 -11.13 8.18
N LEU A 42 9.50 -10.77 7.46
CA LEU A 42 10.88 -11.06 7.88
C LEU A 42 11.26 -10.42 9.22
N VAL A 43 10.69 -9.25 9.54
CA VAL A 43 10.89 -8.57 10.83
C VAL A 43 9.82 -8.92 11.87
N GLY A 44 9.04 -9.98 11.62
CA GLY A 44 8.00 -10.47 12.52
C GLY A 44 6.73 -9.61 12.56
N GLN A 45 6.53 -8.70 11.59
CA GLN A 45 5.32 -7.89 11.49
C GLN A 45 4.33 -8.51 10.52
N SER A 46 3.08 -8.65 10.97
CA SER A 46 1.96 -8.99 10.11
C SER A 46 1.57 -7.81 9.19
N SER A 47 0.87 -8.11 8.10
CA SER A 47 0.31 -7.07 7.22
C SER A 47 -0.64 -6.13 7.97
N LYS A 48 -1.42 -6.65 8.93
CA LYS A 48 -2.29 -5.84 9.79
C LYS A 48 -1.49 -4.83 10.62
N GLU A 49 -0.42 -5.27 11.27
CA GLU A 49 0.45 -4.37 12.05
C GLU A 49 1.14 -3.34 11.17
N LEU A 50 1.56 -3.72 9.97
CA LEU A 50 2.12 -2.80 9.00
C LEU A 50 1.13 -1.70 8.61
N ILE A 51 -0.13 -2.07 8.33
CA ILE A 51 -1.22 -1.13 8.00
C ILE A 51 -1.50 -0.20 9.19
N MET A 52 -1.71 -0.76 10.39
CA MET A 52 -1.96 0.03 11.61
C MET A 52 -0.83 1.02 11.88
N ARG A 53 0.42 0.62 11.66
CA ARG A 53 1.59 1.49 11.80
C ARG A 53 1.63 2.61 10.75
N ALA A 54 1.28 2.31 9.50
CA ALA A 54 1.28 3.29 8.41
C ALA A 54 0.27 4.41 8.68
N PHE A 55 -0.97 4.05 9.02
CA PHE A 55 -2.02 5.01 9.38
C PHE A 55 -1.76 5.71 10.71
N GLY A 56 -1.26 4.98 11.71
CA GLY A 56 -0.92 5.56 13.02
C GLY A 56 0.13 6.67 12.94
N ARG A 57 1.12 6.55 12.05
CA ARG A 57 2.11 7.62 11.80
C ARG A 57 1.52 8.90 11.22
N GLN A 58 0.34 8.80 10.60
CA GLN A 58 -0.38 9.92 10.01
C GLN A 58 -1.46 10.50 10.95
N GLY A 59 -1.62 9.94 12.15
CA GLY A 59 -2.63 10.37 13.12
C GLY A 59 -3.98 9.67 12.99
N TYR A 60 -4.05 8.57 12.24
CA TYR A 60 -5.27 7.78 12.05
C TYR A 60 -5.27 6.52 12.92
N LYS A 61 -6.44 6.16 13.44
CA LYS A 61 -6.68 4.88 14.10
C LYS A 61 -7.44 3.97 13.14
N VAL A 62 -6.87 2.80 12.86
CA VAL A 62 -7.53 1.80 12.01
C VAL A 62 -8.63 1.09 12.82
N LEU A 63 -9.85 1.13 12.31
CA LEU A 63 -11.02 0.49 12.89
C LEU A 63 -11.27 -0.89 12.30
N ASP A 64 -11.20 -1.00 10.97
CA ASP A 64 -11.38 -2.25 10.24
C ASP A 64 -10.45 -2.34 9.03
N ILE A 65 -10.11 -3.56 8.63
CA ILE A 65 -9.25 -3.84 7.47
C ILE A 65 -9.96 -4.87 6.61
N GLY A 66 -10.27 -4.48 5.38
CA GLY A 66 -10.85 -5.34 4.37
C GLY A 66 -9.90 -6.45 3.90
N ARG A 67 -10.46 -7.36 3.09
CA ARG A 67 -9.69 -8.43 2.47
C ARG A 67 -8.73 -7.85 1.42
N ALA A 68 -7.52 -8.39 1.36
CA ALA A 68 -6.54 -8.01 0.35
C ALA A 68 -7.04 -8.31 -1.08
N GLU A 69 -7.17 -7.27 -1.90
CA GLU A 69 -7.31 -7.42 -3.35
C GLU A 69 -5.94 -7.62 -3.98
N ARG A 70 -5.81 -8.63 -4.84
CA ARG A 70 -4.55 -9.01 -5.48
C ARG A 70 -4.57 -8.58 -6.93
N ARG A 71 -3.56 -7.80 -7.34
CA ARG A 71 -3.34 -7.46 -8.76
C ARG A 71 -1.90 -7.69 -9.14
N GLU A 72 -1.70 -7.96 -10.41
CA GLU A 72 -0.40 -7.94 -11.06
C GLU A 72 -0.40 -6.79 -12.06
N ALA A 73 0.60 -5.92 -11.97
CA ALA A 73 0.76 -4.80 -12.87
C ALA A 73 2.07 -4.96 -13.64
N THR A 74 2.02 -4.78 -14.96
CA THR A 74 3.23 -4.68 -15.78
C THR A 74 3.48 -3.21 -16.06
N LEU A 75 4.61 -2.71 -15.57
CA LEU A 75 5.04 -1.34 -15.71
C LEU A 75 6.02 -1.24 -16.87
N HIS A 76 5.80 -0.28 -17.77
CA HIS A 76 6.78 0.13 -18.76
C HIS A 76 7.70 1.17 -18.10
N LEU A 77 8.93 0.77 -17.79
CA LEU A 77 9.86 1.59 -17.01
C LEU A 77 10.26 2.88 -17.74
N ASP A 78 10.34 2.83 -19.07
CA ASP A 78 10.66 4.00 -19.89
C ASP A 78 9.56 5.07 -19.78
N GLY A 79 8.29 4.66 -19.86
CA GLY A 79 7.15 5.57 -19.70
C GLY A 79 7.03 6.09 -18.26
N LEU A 80 7.18 5.18 -17.29
CA LEU A 80 7.10 5.52 -15.87
C LEU A 80 8.17 6.54 -15.46
N PHE A 81 9.37 6.49 -16.04
CA PHE A 81 10.44 7.45 -15.76
C PHE A 81 10.03 8.89 -16.12
N TRP A 82 9.35 9.09 -17.26
CA TRP A 82 8.90 10.41 -17.68
C TRP A 82 7.66 10.88 -16.92
N GLU A 83 6.70 9.98 -16.63
CA GLU A 83 5.53 10.30 -15.81
C GLU A 83 5.89 10.71 -14.38
N ALA A 84 6.97 10.15 -13.82
CA ALA A 84 7.41 10.47 -12.47
C ALA A 84 7.93 11.91 -12.29
N ASP A 85 8.33 12.58 -13.37
CA ASP A 85 8.81 13.98 -13.33
C ASP A 85 7.64 14.99 -13.29
N GLU A 86 6.41 14.54 -13.56
CA GLU A 86 5.19 15.38 -13.62
C GLU A 86 4.34 15.35 -12.32
N LEU A 87 4.76 14.61 -11.28
CA LEU A 87 4.06 14.43 -9.99
C LEU A 87 4.69 15.23 -8.84
#